data_AF-A0A2G1Z4G7-F1
#
_entry.id   AF-A0A2G1Z4G7-F1
#
_cell.length_a   1.000
_cell.length_b   1.000
_cell.length_c   1.000
_cell.angle_alpha   90.00
_cell.angle_beta   90.00
_cell.angle_gamma   90.00
#
_symmetry.space_group_name_H-M   'P 1'
#
loop_
_entity.id
_entity.type
_entity.pdbx_description
1 polymer ?
#
loop_
_entity_poly.entity_id
_entity_poly.type
_entity_poly.pdbx_seq_one_letter_code
_entity_poly.pdbx_strand_id
1 'polypeptide(L)' 'MANYSLDKQKQAIAKNLIDTCGLQRAFHAAKQYGWHDIADEISDRINRGSSEDNENATRH' A
#
# COMPACT_ATOMS: atom_id res chain seq x y z
N MET A 1 4.84 9.33 24.90
CA MET A 1 5.36 8.12 24.22
C MET A 1 4.27 7.23 23.61
N ALA A 2 3.10 7.76 23.21
CA ALA A 2 1.99 6.94 22.69
C ALA A 2 1.90 6.89 21.14
N ASN A 3 2.47 7.87 20.43
CA ASN A 3 2.27 8.01 18.98
C ASN A 3 3.09 7.01 18.14
N TYR A 4 4.28 6.61 18.60
CA TYR A 4 5.18 5.71 17.87
C TYR A 4 4.67 4.26 17.78
N SER A 5 4.00 3.80 18.84
CA SER A 5 3.47 2.43 18.90
C SER A 5 2.28 2.23 17.96
N LEU A 6 1.47 3.28 17.79
CA LEU A 6 0.33 3.29 16.90
C LEU A 6 0.79 3.25 15.44
N ASP A 7 1.86 3.98 15.11
CA ASP A 7 2.40 4.03 13.75
C ASP A 7 2.92 2.67 13.26
N LYS A 8 3.72 1.98 14.10
CA LYS A 8 4.20 0.63 13.81
C LYS A 8 3.08 -0.39 13.62
N GLN A 9 2.01 -0.27 14.40
CA GLN A 9 0.84 -1.15 14.26
C GLN A 9 0.10 -0.89 12.95
N LYS A 10 -0.12 0.38 12.58
CA LYS A 10 -0.74 0.73 11.29
C LYS A 10 0.06 0.18 10.12
N GLN A 11 1.40 0.33 10.15
CA GLN A 11 2.29 -0.22 9.13
C GLN A 11 2.21 -1.75 9.05
N ALA A 12 2.19 -2.44 10.19
CA ALA A 12 2.08 -3.90 10.23
C ALA A 12 0.74 -4.39 9.63
N ILE A 13 -0.36 -3.73 9.97
CA ILE A 13 -1.69 -4.05 9.43
C ILE A 13 -1.74 -3.76 7.93
N ALA A 14 -1.25 -2.60 7.50
CA ALA A 14 -1.20 -2.24 6.09
C ALA A 14 -0.36 -3.23 5.27
N LYS A 15 0.80 -3.65 5.79
CA LYS A 15 1.63 -4.67 5.14
C LYS A 15 0.89 -6.00 5.00
N ASN A 16 0.18 -6.45 6.03
CA ASN A 16 -0.63 -7.67 5.96
C ASN A 16 -1.78 -7.53 4.95
N LEU A 17 -2.43 -6.37 4.88
CA LEU A 17 -3.47 -6.10 3.88
C LEU A 17 -2.92 -6.12 2.45
N ILE A 18 -1.72 -5.58 2.22
CA ILE A 18 -1.08 -5.63 0.90
C ILE A 18 -0.77 -7.08 0.50
N ASP A 19 -0.20 -7.85 1.41
CA ASP A 19 0.20 -9.24 1.19
C ASP A 19 -1.00 -10.16 0.93
N THR A 20 -2.09 -10.00 1.70
CA THR A 20 -3.27 -10.86 1.64
C THR A 20 -4.30 -10.43 0.59
N CYS A 21 -4.51 -9.12 0.43
CA CYS A 21 -5.63 -8.57 -0.35
C CYS A 21 -5.17 -7.79 -1.59
N GLY A 22 -3.87 -7.54 -1.75
CA GLY A 22 -3.32 -6.71 -2.82
C GLY A 22 -3.37 -5.21 -2.53
N LEU A 23 -2.58 -4.46 -3.31
CA LEU A 23 -2.36 -3.02 -3.12
C LEU A 23 -3.66 -2.19 -3.18
N GLN A 24 -4.58 -2.51 -4.09
CA GLN A 24 -5.83 -1.76 -4.25
C GLN A 24 -6.75 -1.86 -3.03
N ARG A 25 -6.90 -3.06 -2.45
CA ARG A 25 -7.71 -3.25 -1.23
C ARG A 25 -7.04 -2.63 -0.01
N ALA A 26 -5.72 -2.74 0.09
CA ALA A 26 -4.95 -2.11 1.15
C ALA A 26 -5.07 -0.57 1.10
N PHE A 27 -5.03 0.04 -0.09
CA PHE A 27 -5.25 1.47 -0.29
C PHE A 27 -6.65 1.90 0.17
N HIS A 28 -7.68 1.17 -0.24
CA HIS A 28 -9.05 1.46 0.16
C HIS A 28 -9.25 1.35 1.68
N ALA A 29 -8.63 0.34 2.32
CA ALA A 29 -8.64 0.20 3.77
C ALA A 29 -7.91 1.37 4.46
N ALA A 30 -6.70 1.72 4.02
CA ALA A 30 -5.93 2.83 4.58
C ALA A 30 -6.72 4.16 4.52
N LYS A 31 -7.43 4.43 3.41
CA LYS A 31 -8.32 5.59 3.29
C LYS A 31 -9.48 5.56 4.29
N GLN A 32 -10.14 4.41 4.46
CA GLN A 32 -11.25 4.26 5.39
C GLN A 32 -10.82 4.43 6.87
N TYR A 33 -9.61 4.00 7.21
CA TYR A 33 -9.05 4.17 8.56
C TYR A 33 -8.44 5.56 8.80
N GLY A 34 -8.40 6.44 7.81
CA GLY A 34 -7.78 7.76 7.91
C GLY A 34 -6.25 7.71 8.00
N TRP A 35 -5.61 6.65 7.49
CA TRP A 35 -4.16 6.49 7.45
C TRP A 35 -3.60 7.16 6.20
N HIS A 36 -3.67 8.50 6.13
CA HIS A 36 -3.29 9.25 4.94
C HIS A 36 -1.86 8.98 4.48
N ASP A 37 -0.88 8.93 5.40
CA ASP A 37 0.53 8.66 5.07
C ASP A 37 0.72 7.29 4.40
N ILE A 38 0.04 6.26 4.91
CA ILE A 38 0.10 4.90 4.37
C ILE A 38 -0.66 4.81 3.05
N ALA A 39 -1.79 5.51 2.93
CA ALA A 39 -2.55 5.54 1.68
C ALA A 39 -1.74 6.20 0.56
N ASP A 40 -0.98 7.26 0.86
CA ASP A 40 -0.09 7.92 -0.09
C ASP A 40 1.03 6.97 -0.55
N GLU A 41 1.70 6.28 0.39
CA GLU A 41 2.73 5.29 0.08
C GLU A 41 2.20 4.13 -0.79
N ILE A 42 1.02 3.60 -0.46
CA ILE A 42 0.41 2.52 -1.25
C ILE A 42 0.01 3.01 -2.64
N SER A 43 -0.52 4.24 -2.74
CA SER A 43 -0.88 4.87 -4.02
C SER A 43 0.34 5.03 -4.92
N ASP A 44 1.45 5.55 -4.38
CA ASP A 44 2.70 5.69 -5.11
C ASP A 44 3.21 4.31 -5.59
N ARG A 45 3.13 3.27 -4.74
CA ARG A 45 3.46 1.88 -5.14
C ARG A 45 2.54 1.32 -6.22
N ILE A 46 1.25 1.65 -6.21
CA ILE A 46 0.32 1.25 -7.28
C ILE A 46 0.77 1.89 -8.61
N ASN A 47 1.08 3.19 -8.60
CA ASN A 47 1.52 3.90 -9.80
C ASN A 47 2.86 3.37 -10.34
N ARG A 48 3.80 3.03 -9.45
CA ARG A 48 5.09 2.42 -9.82
C ARG A 48 4.91 0.99 -10.35
N GLY A 49 4.14 0.15 -9.66
CA GLY A 49 3.89 -1.24 -10.05
C GLY A 49 3.11 -1.37 -11.37
N SER A 50 2.24 -0.41 -11.71
CA SER A 50 1.60 -0.34 -13.03
C SER A 50 2.58 -0.02 -14.17
N SER A 51 3.78 0.49 -13.85
CA SER A 51 4.83 0.77 -14.84
C SER A 51 5.76 -0.44 -15.04
N GLU A 52 6.01 -1.26 -14.01
CA GLU A 52 6.89 -2.43 -14.09
C GLU A 52 6.27 -3.64 -14.83
N ASP A 53 4.94 -3.74 -14.92
CA ASP A 53 4.27 -4.84 -15.66
C ASP A 53 4.20 -4.58 -17.18
N ASN A 54 4.40 -3.33 -17.65
CA ASN A 54 4.32 -2.97 -19.06
C ASN A 54 5.64 -3.20 -19.84
N GLU A 55 6.76 -3.40 -19.15
CA GLU A 55 8.08 -3.55 -19.79
C GLU A 55 8.39 -4.99 -20.22
N ASN A 56 7.51 -5.95 -19.91
CA ASN A 56 7.66 -7.36 -20.29
C ASN A 56 6.61 -7.85 -21.31
N ALA A 57 5.71 -6.98 -21.78
CA ALA A 57 4.64 -7.34 -22.72
C ALA A 57 4.98 -7.11 -24.21
N THR A 58 6.18 -6.60 -24.56
CA THR A 58 6.58 -6.30 -25.95
C THR A 58 7.77 -7.13 -26.46
N ARG A 59 7.99 -8.33 -25.90
CA ARG A 59 8.97 -9.30 -26.41
C ARG A 59 8.35 -10.69 -26.52
N HIS A 60 7.46 -10.89 -27.48
CA HIS A 60 7.28 -12.18 -28.16
C HIS A 60 6.58 -11.98 -29.50
#